data_AF-A0A7C4PYT5-F1
#
_entry.id   AF-A0A7C4PYT5-F1
#
_cell.length_a   1.000
_cell.length_b   1.000
_cell.length_c   1.000
_cell.angle_alpha   90.00
_cell.angle_beta   90.00
_cell.angle_gamma   90.00
#
_symmetry.space_group_name_H-M   'P 1'
#
loop_
_entity.id
_entity.type
_entity.pdbx_description
1 polymer ?
#
loop_
_entity_poly.entity_id
_entity_poly.type
_entity_poly.pdbx_seq_one_letter_code
_entity_poly.pdbx_strand_id
1 'polypeptide(L)'
;MIADKFIEKYKNIFSLPKEGHILILITIFSIIVNIINYSIINFSIFILVYKIIFIYLIPIIISNYIICNILKDSFFNKRRVLGLIFIGILIIGILEIISVILFKIFNINLSLEKIYFITIGAITLLYGIVIGATTVISTKKLFIISTIHPILIMLFSIIQMSFLKEVLLSSLLSFTIIIIFSFIIALVYLKYIEKTGREVLGLSSLILFRGFIEAMMMDKTGLLEKLLKIVSTTKDADIRIIDFKG
;
A
#
# COMPACT_ATOMS: atom_id res chain seq x y z
N MET A 1 17.51 4.56 -30.46
CA MET A 1 16.41 5.39 -31.02
C MET A 1 15.00 4.81 -30.85
N ILE A 2 14.71 3.54 -31.21
CA ILE A 2 13.40 2.91 -30.89
C ILE A 2 13.34 2.48 -29.41
N ALA A 3 14.45 1.93 -28.89
CA ALA A 3 14.59 1.53 -27.49
C ALA A 3 14.46 2.73 -26.53
N ASP A 4 15.10 3.85 -26.86
CA ASP A 4 15.15 5.07 -26.04
C ASP A 4 13.75 5.70 -25.95
N LYS A 5 13.01 5.74 -27.08
CA LYS A 5 11.58 6.12 -27.10
C LYS A 5 10.70 5.17 -26.29
N PHE A 6 11.03 3.88 -26.24
CA PHE A 6 10.32 2.91 -25.41
C PHE A 6 10.60 3.16 -23.93
N ILE A 7 11.87 3.28 -23.53
CA ILE A 7 12.29 3.58 -22.17
C ILE A 7 11.64 4.89 -21.70
N GLU A 8 11.67 5.95 -22.50
CA GLU A 8 11.07 7.24 -22.16
C GLU A 8 9.54 7.16 -22.00
N LYS A 9 8.86 6.42 -22.89
CA LYS A 9 7.41 6.17 -22.79
C LYS A 9 7.04 5.39 -21.53
N TYR A 10 7.80 4.38 -21.15
CA TYR A 10 7.53 3.60 -19.93
C TYR A 10 7.96 4.35 -18.67
N LYS A 11 9.07 5.09 -18.69
CA LYS A 11 9.53 5.93 -17.57
C LYS A 11 8.49 6.97 -17.18
N ASN A 12 7.78 7.53 -18.15
CA ASN A 12 6.64 8.42 -17.91
C ASN A 12 5.44 7.70 -17.28
N ILE A 13 5.11 6.47 -17.71
CA ILE A 13 4.03 5.66 -17.11
C ILE A 13 4.31 5.36 -15.62
N PHE A 14 5.58 5.19 -15.26
CA PHE A 14 5.99 4.90 -13.89
C PHE A 14 6.44 6.14 -13.10
N SER A 15 6.29 7.33 -13.70
CA SER A 15 6.60 8.59 -13.04
C SER A 15 5.45 8.98 -12.11
N LEU A 16 5.73 8.99 -10.81
CA LEU A 16 4.78 9.49 -9.82
C LEU A 16 4.79 11.02 -9.80
N PRO A 17 3.63 11.66 -9.53
CA PRO A 17 3.56 13.11 -9.31
C PRO A 17 4.52 13.57 -8.21
N LYS A 18 4.92 14.85 -8.22
CA LYS A 18 5.75 15.41 -7.15
C LYS A 18 5.07 15.22 -5.79
N GLU A 19 5.86 15.08 -4.72
CA GLU A 19 5.36 14.80 -3.36
C GLU A 19 4.25 15.76 -2.92
N GLY A 20 4.44 17.07 -3.17
CA GLY A 20 3.42 18.07 -2.86
C GLY A 20 2.10 17.87 -3.60
N HIS A 21 2.13 17.36 -4.85
CA HIS A 21 0.90 17.09 -5.59
C HIS A 21 0.16 15.89 -4.99
N ILE A 22 0.88 14.85 -4.56
CA ILE A 22 0.26 13.70 -3.87
C ILE A 22 -0.40 14.14 -2.56
N LEU A 23 0.27 14.99 -1.77
CA LEU A 23 -0.30 15.55 -0.54
C LEU A 23 -1.55 16.41 -0.78
N ILE A 24 -1.54 17.23 -1.85
CA ILE A 24 -2.72 18.01 -2.24
C ILE A 24 -3.87 17.08 -2.64
N LEU A 25 -3.61 16.07 -3.47
CA LEU A 25 -4.63 15.09 -3.88
C LEU A 25 -5.22 14.33 -2.69
N ILE A 26 -4.37 13.90 -1.76
CA ILE A 26 -4.79 13.29 -0.49
C ILE A 26 -5.73 14.23 0.28
N THR A 27 -5.36 15.50 0.40
CA THR A 27 -6.11 16.49 1.18
C THR A 27 -7.47 16.77 0.52
N ILE A 28 -7.50 16.94 -0.79
CA ILE A 28 -8.74 17.13 -1.54
C ILE A 28 -9.62 15.89 -1.40
N PHE A 29 -9.05 14.69 -1.55
CA PHE A 29 -9.80 13.44 -1.43
C PHE A 29 -10.37 13.26 -0.02
N SER A 30 -9.59 13.52 1.04
CA SER A 30 -10.07 13.40 2.41
C SER A 30 -11.18 14.41 2.71
N ILE A 31 -11.10 15.63 2.18
CA ILE A 31 -12.17 16.63 2.28
C ILE A 31 -13.44 16.11 1.59
N ILE A 32 -13.34 15.65 0.33
CA ILE A 32 -14.49 15.18 -0.45
C ILE A 32 -15.19 14.00 0.25
N VAL A 33 -14.43 12.98 0.67
CA VAL A 33 -14.97 11.81 1.36
C VAL A 33 -15.73 12.20 2.63
N ASN A 34 -15.14 13.09 3.44
CA ASN A 34 -15.75 13.48 4.71
C ASN A 34 -16.93 14.43 4.54
N ILE A 35 -16.95 15.29 3.50
CA ILE A 35 -18.13 16.09 3.15
C ILE A 35 -19.28 15.18 2.73
N ILE A 36 -19.03 14.18 1.87
CA ILE A 36 -20.06 13.22 1.46
C ILE A 36 -20.63 12.48 2.68
N ASN A 37 -19.75 11.97 3.55
CA ASN A 37 -20.17 11.27 4.77
C ASN A 37 -20.99 12.18 5.71
N TYR A 38 -20.58 13.44 5.85
CA TYR A 38 -21.30 14.45 6.63
C TYR A 38 -22.68 14.74 6.05
N SER A 39 -22.80 14.93 4.73
CA SER A 39 -24.09 15.21 4.09
C SER A 39 -25.11 14.07 4.25
N ILE A 40 -24.64 12.82 4.37
CA ILE A 40 -25.54 11.65 4.46
C ILE A 40 -25.98 11.38 5.91
N ILE A 41 -25.04 11.41 6.87
CA ILE A 41 -25.32 11.03 8.27
C ILE A 41 -25.59 12.26 9.16
N ASN A 42 -25.23 13.45 8.70
CA ASN A 42 -25.39 14.72 9.41
C ASN A 42 -24.68 14.72 10.78
N PHE A 43 -23.40 14.35 10.78
CA PHE A 43 -22.53 14.42 11.97
C PHE A 43 -22.21 15.88 12.36
N SER A 44 -21.55 16.11 13.49
CA SER A 44 -21.09 17.46 13.86
C SER A 44 -19.90 17.92 13.00
N ILE A 45 -19.76 19.23 12.80
CA ILE A 45 -18.61 19.84 12.08
C ILE A 45 -17.29 19.46 12.77
N PHE A 46 -17.30 19.33 14.10
CA PHE A 46 -16.13 18.89 14.86
C PHE A 46 -15.66 17.50 14.43
N ILE A 47 -16.57 16.54 14.24
CA ILE A 47 -16.22 15.19 13.78
C ILE A 47 -15.66 15.23 12.36
N LEU A 48 -16.23 16.05 11.46
CA LEU A 48 -15.72 16.23 10.11
C LEU A 48 -14.26 16.70 10.11
N VAL A 49 -13.96 17.76 10.88
CA VAL A 49 -12.60 18.31 10.97
C VAL A 49 -11.65 17.31 11.63
N TYR A 50 -12.11 16.61 12.67
CA TYR A 50 -11.35 15.57 13.35
C TYR A 50 -10.92 14.47 12.39
N LYS A 51 -11.83 13.94 11.57
CA LYS A 51 -11.52 12.88 10.61
C LYS A 51 -10.46 13.33 9.60
N ILE A 52 -10.66 14.49 8.96
CA ILE A 52 -9.72 15.00 7.95
C ILE A 52 -8.31 15.12 8.52
N ILE A 53 -8.17 15.69 9.72
CA ILE A 53 -6.85 15.96 10.32
C ILE A 53 -6.26 14.70 10.95
N PHE A 54 -6.98 14.08 11.89
CA PHE A 54 -6.44 13.04 12.77
C PHE A 54 -6.55 11.63 12.19
N ILE A 55 -7.55 11.32 11.35
CA ILE A 55 -7.68 9.98 10.75
C ILE A 55 -6.96 9.90 9.41
N TYR A 56 -7.00 10.98 8.62
CA TYR A 56 -6.35 11.01 7.30
C TYR A 56 -4.96 11.66 7.37
N LEU A 57 -4.84 12.96 7.62
CA LEU A 57 -3.57 13.68 7.39
C LEU A 57 -2.42 13.32 8.35
N ILE A 58 -2.68 13.24 9.66
CA ILE A 58 -1.63 12.97 10.66
C ILE A 58 -1.03 11.55 10.48
N PRO A 59 -1.84 10.48 10.32
CA PRO A 59 -1.31 9.14 10.06
C PRO A 59 -0.41 9.07 8.84
N ILE A 60 -0.68 9.84 7.79
CA ILE A 60 0.15 9.90 6.57
C ILE A 60 1.51 10.47 6.89
N ILE A 61 1.57 11.62 7.54
CA ILE A 61 2.84 12.32 7.82
C ILE A 61 3.73 11.42 8.69
N ILE A 62 3.15 10.87 9.76
CA ILE A 62 3.89 10.02 10.72
C ILE A 62 4.32 8.71 10.05
N SER A 63 3.40 8.00 9.39
CA SER A 63 3.74 6.73 8.75
C SER A 63 4.73 6.91 7.61
N ASN A 64 4.58 7.92 6.76
CA ASN A 64 5.52 8.20 5.67
C ASN A 64 6.93 8.42 6.21
N TYR A 65 7.07 9.22 7.28
CA TYR A 65 8.36 9.45 7.92
C TYR A 65 8.99 8.16 8.45
N ILE A 66 8.22 7.36 9.21
CA ILE A 66 8.70 6.10 9.80
C ILE A 66 9.10 5.11 8.69
N ILE A 67 8.24 4.90 7.70
CA ILE A 67 8.46 3.96 6.61
C ILE A 67 9.71 4.35 5.81
N CYS A 68 9.85 5.62 5.44
CA CYS A 68 11.04 6.10 4.73
C CYS A 68 12.33 5.89 5.53
N ASN A 69 12.28 6.05 6.85
CA ASN A 69 13.46 5.86 7.70
C ASN A 69 13.86 4.39 7.83
N ILE A 70 12.90 3.46 7.81
CA ILE A 70 13.19 2.01 7.85
C ILE A 70 13.65 1.49 6.48
N LEU A 71 13.07 2.04 5.39
CA LEU A 71 13.33 1.66 4.00
C LEU A 71 14.47 2.46 3.33
N LYS A 72 15.38 3.03 4.14
CA LYS A 72 16.60 3.67 3.63
C LYS A 72 17.31 2.73 2.66
N ASP A 73 17.75 3.28 1.52
CA ASP A 73 18.46 2.59 0.44
C ASP A 73 17.64 1.55 -0.36
N SER A 74 16.32 1.55 -0.23
CA SER A 74 15.43 0.69 -1.02
C SER A 74 14.88 1.39 -2.28
N PHE A 75 14.10 0.64 -3.07
CA PHE A 75 13.30 1.19 -4.15
C PHE A 75 12.34 2.31 -3.69
N PHE A 76 11.93 2.31 -2.42
CA PHE A 76 10.98 3.30 -1.90
C PHE A 76 11.67 4.60 -1.50
N ASN A 77 11.47 5.64 -2.31
CA ASN A 77 11.67 7.01 -1.89
C ASN A 77 10.39 7.60 -1.26
N LYS A 78 10.50 8.77 -0.62
CA LYS A 78 9.38 9.50 -0.01
C LYS A 78 8.16 9.58 -0.93
N ARG A 79 8.36 9.93 -2.20
CA ARG A 79 7.31 9.94 -3.23
C ARG A 79 6.59 8.59 -3.41
N ARG A 80 7.32 7.48 -3.50
CA ARG A 80 6.75 6.13 -3.67
C ARG A 80 6.02 5.65 -2.41
N VAL A 81 6.53 5.98 -1.23
CA VAL A 81 5.86 5.69 0.04
C VAL A 81 4.55 6.48 0.15
N LEU A 82 4.57 7.78 -0.16
CA LEU A 82 3.34 8.59 -0.22
C LEU A 82 2.32 8.05 -1.22
N GLY A 83 2.78 7.59 -2.40
CA GLY A 83 1.90 6.97 -3.39
C GLY A 83 1.24 5.68 -2.87
N LEU A 84 2.00 4.83 -2.18
CA LEU A 84 1.47 3.62 -1.53
C LEU A 84 0.45 3.98 -0.44
N ILE A 85 0.78 4.98 0.38
CA ILE A 85 -0.11 5.48 1.43
C ILE A 85 -1.42 6.03 0.86
N PHE A 86 -1.33 6.77 -0.25
CA PHE A 86 -2.49 7.30 -0.95
C PHE A 86 -3.44 6.18 -1.42
N ILE A 87 -2.92 5.07 -1.95
CA ILE A 87 -3.75 3.91 -2.32
C ILE A 87 -4.50 3.36 -1.10
N GLY A 88 -3.84 3.26 0.05
CA GLY A 88 -4.52 2.83 1.29
C GLY A 88 -5.66 3.77 1.69
N ILE A 89 -5.45 5.08 1.53
CA ILE A 89 -6.46 6.11 1.81
C ILE A 89 -7.63 6.04 0.84
N LEU A 90 -7.37 5.80 -0.45
CA LEU A 90 -8.43 5.60 -1.43
C LEU A 90 -9.31 4.41 -1.03
N ILE A 91 -8.70 3.30 -0.60
CA ILE A 91 -9.43 2.11 -0.14
C ILE A 91 -10.31 2.44 1.06
N ILE A 92 -9.79 3.14 2.08
CA ILE A 92 -10.58 3.55 3.25
C ILE A 92 -11.71 4.49 2.84
N GLY A 93 -11.41 5.56 2.10
CA GLY A 93 -12.40 6.56 1.75
C GLY A 93 -13.54 6.01 0.90
N ILE A 94 -13.24 5.12 -0.05
CA ILE A 94 -14.25 4.44 -0.87
C ILE A 94 -15.12 3.53 -0.01
N LEU A 95 -14.51 2.71 0.87
CA LEU A 95 -15.26 1.81 1.74
C LEU A 95 -16.10 2.54 2.79
N GLU A 96 -15.60 3.67 3.30
CA GLU A 96 -16.39 4.59 4.13
C GLU A 96 -17.62 5.09 3.38
N ILE A 97 -17.46 5.67 2.18
CA ILE A 97 -18.61 6.15 1.39
C ILE A 97 -19.62 5.03 1.12
N ILE A 98 -19.15 3.86 0.67
CA ILE A 98 -20.02 2.70 0.40
C ILE A 98 -20.83 2.35 1.65
N SER A 99 -20.19 2.30 2.81
CA SER A 99 -20.88 1.93 4.03
C SER A 99 -21.92 2.94 4.49
N VAL A 100 -21.65 4.23 4.33
CA VAL A 100 -22.58 5.29 4.66
C VAL A 100 -23.80 5.25 3.73
N ILE A 101 -23.58 4.95 2.45
CA ILE A 101 -24.66 4.75 1.47
C ILE A 101 -25.50 3.52 1.84
N LEU A 102 -24.86 2.39 2.17
CA LEU A 102 -25.56 1.17 2.57
C LEU A 102 -26.39 1.36 3.85
N PHE A 103 -25.85 2.10 4.82
CA PHE A 103 -26.58 2.48 6.01
C PHE A 103 -27.82 3.30 5.67
N LYS A 104 -27.69 4.30 4.79
CA LYS A 104 -28.80 5.19 4.42
C LYS A 104 -29.91 4.50 3.62
N ILE A 105 -29.55 3.62 2.68
CA ILE A 105 -30.50 2.98 1.75
C ILE A 105 -31.16 1.76 2.38
N PHE A 106 -30.37 0.90 3.03
CA PHE A 106 -30.84 -0.41 3.47
C PHE A 106 -31.03 -0.51 4.99
N ASN A 107 -30.76 0.56 5.74
CA ASN A 107 -30.70 0.53 7.21
C ASN A 107 -29.75 -0.57 7.74
N ILE A 108 -28.79 -1.00 6.93
CA ILE A 108 -27.78 -1.98 7.33
C ILE A 108 -26.81 -1.23 8.25
N ASN A 109 -26.85 -1.55 9.54
CA ASN A 109 -25.91 -1.01 10.51
C ASN A 109 -24.53 -1.68 10.36
N LEU A 110 -23.82 -1.30 9.29
CA LEU A 110 -22.38 -1.46 9.20
C LEU A 110 -21.77 -0.41 10.12
N SER A 111 -21.56 -0.77 11.39
CA SER A 111 -20.87 0.09 12.33
C SER A 111 -19.54 0.53 11.74
N LEU A 112 -19.16 1.79 11.95
CA LEU A 112 -17.88 2.35 11.49
C LEU A 112 -16.69 1.44 11.83
N GLU A 113 -16.77 0.75 12.96
CA GLU A 113 -15.83 -0.28 13.41
C GLU A 113 -15.59 -1.39 12.38
N LYS A 114 -16.65 -1.95 11.79
CA LYS A 114 -16.55 -3.06 10.83
C LYS A 114 -15.87 -2.61 9.53
N ILE A 115 -16.10 -1.38 9.10
CA ILE A 115 -15.46 -0.83 7.89
C ILE A 115 -13.98 -0.57 8.15
N TYR A 116 -13.66 0.05 9.29
CA TYR A 116 -12.27 0.21 9.71
C TYR A 116 -11.60 -1.15 9.83
N PHE A 117 -12.29 -2.18 10.32
CA PHE A 117 -11.74 -3.52 10.48
C PHE A 117 -11.34 -4.14 9.14
N ILE A 118 -12.25 -4.11 8.16
CA ILE A 118 -11.99 -4.64 6.81
C ILE A 118 -10.89 -3.85 6.10
N THR A 119 -10.96 -2.51 6.17
CA THR A 119 -10.00 -1.62 5.50
C THR A 119 -8.58 -1.76 6.07
N ILE A 120 -8.42 -1.84 7.40
CA ILE A 120 -7.13 -2.04 8.07
C ILE A 120 -6.49 -3.35 7.63
N GLY A 121 -7.27 -4.44 7.54
CA GLY A 121 -6.80 -5.73 7.04
C GLY A 121 -6.34 -5.65 5.59
N ALA A 122 -7.17 -5.06 4.71
CA ALA A 122 -6.88 -4.90 3.29
C ALA A 122 -5.60 -4.08 3.04
N ILE A 123 -5.42 -2.98 3.77
CA ILE A 123 -4.23 -2.12 3.65
C ILE A 123 -2.98 -2.85 4.17
N THR A 124 -3.09 -3.52 5.31
CA THR A 124 -1.97 -4.30 5.87
C THR A 124 -1.51 -5.36 4.87
N LEU A 125 -2.46 -6.09 4.27
CA LEU A 125 -2.18 -7.08 3.25
C LEU A 125 -1.52 -6.45 2.02
N LEU A 126 -2.08 -5.36 1.49
CA LEU A 126 -1.56 -4.66 0.32
C LEU A 126 -0.13 -4.17 0.55
N TYR A 127 0.13 -3.52 1.70
CA TYR A 127 1.47 -3.02 2.02
C TYR A 127 2.45 -4.16 2.22
N GLY A 128 2.05 -5.22 2.91
CA GLY A 128 2.87 -6.42 3.10
C GLY A 128 3.29 -7.06 1.78
N ILE A 129 2.36 -7.21 0.83
CA ILE A 129 2.64 -7.76 -0.49
C ILE A 129 3.52 -6.82 -1.31
N VAL A 130 3.13 -5.55 -1.44
CA VAL A 130 3.84 -4.60 -2.31
C VAL A 130 5.28 -4.39 -1.84
N ILE A 131 5.48 -4.19 -0.54
CA ILE A 131 6.82 -3.94 0.02
C ILE A 131 7.64 -5.23 0.04
N GLY A 132 7.03 -6.35 0.42
CA GLY A 132 7.69 -7.66 0.44
C GLY A 132 8.11 -8.13 -0.95
N ALA A 133 7.33 -7.82 -1.99
CA ALA A 133 7.68 -8.14 -3.37
C ALA A 133 8.83 -7.26 -3.89
N THR A 134 8.82 -5.97 -3.57
CA THR A 134 9.74 -4.99 -4.16
C THR A 134 11.03 -4.77 -3.38
N THR A 135 11.12 -5.20 -2.11
CA THR A 135 12.30 -4.97 -1.26
C THR A 135 12.77 -6.21 -0.53
N VAL A 136 14.10 -6.35 -0.41
CA VAL A 136 14.72 -7.36 0.46
C VAL A 136 14.72 -6.81 1.88
N ILE A 137 13.89 -7.36 2.75
CA ILE A 137 13.74 -6.86 4.12
C ILE A 137 13.41 -8.00 5.09
N SER A 138 13.81 -7.84 6.36
CA SER A 138 13.46 -8.82 7.39
C SER A 138 11.96 -8.79 7.66
N THR A 139 11.40 -9.96 8.02
CA THR A 139 9.97 -10.11 8.32
C THR A 139 9.49 -9.16 9.42
N LYS A 140 10.32 -8.92 10.44
CA LYS A 140 10.02 -7.96 11.52
C LYS A 140 9.86 -6.54 10.99
N LYS A 141 10.78 -6.07 10.14
CA LYS A 141 10.70 -4.73 9.55
C LYS A 141 9.52 -4.64 8.58
N LEU A 142 9.27 -5.68 7.78
CA LEU A 142 8.12 -5.76 6.89
C LEU A 142 6.80 -5.63 7.66
N PHE A 143 6.68 -6.33 8.79
CA PHE A 143 5.51 -6.22 9.68
C PHE A 143 5.31 -4.77 10.09
N ILE A 144 6.31 -4.15 10.73
CA ILE A 144 6.23 -2.75 11.21
C ILE A 144 5.80 -1.80 10.09
N ILE A 145 6.45 -1.88 8.92
CA ILE A 145 6.14 -1.00 7.80
C ILE A 145 4.72 -1.23 7.27
N SER A 146 4.30 -2.49 7.16
CA SER A 146 2.97 -2.83 6.63
C SER A 146 1.84 -2.43 7.56
N THR A 147 2.10 -2.34 8.87
CA THR A 147 1.06 -2.10 9.88
C THR A 147 1.05 -0.68 10.44
N ILE A 148 2.16 0.08 10.37
CA ILE A 148 2.25 1.38 11.06
C ILE A 148 1.15 2.37 10.64
N HIS A 149 0.85 2.47 9.35
CA HIS A 149 -0.21 3.36 8.86
C HIS A 149 -1.61 2.86 9.25
N PRO A 150 -2.00 1.59 9.01
CA PRO A 150 -3.25 1.04 9.54
C PRO A 150 -3.43 1.20 11.05
N ILE A 151 -2.36 0.97 11.84
CA ILE A 151 -2.39 1.13 13.30
C ILE A 151 -2.64 2.59 13.68
N LEU A 152 -2.01 3.56 13.02
CA LEU A 152 -2.25 4.98 13.31
C LEU A 152 -3.70 5.36 13.01
N ILE A 153 -4.24 4.94 11.86
CA ILE A 153 -5.67 5.16 11.52
C ILE A 153 -6.58 4.55 12.58
N MET A 154 -6.31 3.31 12.98
CA MET A 154 -7.05 2.61 14.04
C MET A 154 -7.03 3.39 15.35
N LEU A 155 -5.86 3.83 15.80
CA LEU A 155 -5.70 4.57 17.06
C LEU A 155 -6.54 5.85 17.07
N PHE A 156 -6.47 6.67 16.02
CA PHE A 156 -7.28 7.89 15.95
C PHE A 156 -8.78 7.60 15.78
N SER A 157 -9.15 6.51 15.11
CA SER A 157 -10.56 6.08 15.01
C SER A 157 -11.12 5.65 16.36
N ILE A 158 -10.33 4.92 17.16
CA ILE A 158 -10.70 4.51 18.52
C ILE A 158 -10.84 5.72 19.45
N ILE A 159 -9.96 6.72 19.32
CA ILE A 159 -10.09 7.99 20.05
C ILE A 159 -11.39 8.70 19.66
N GLN A 160 -11.78 8.69 18.38
CA GLN A 160 -13.08 9.24 17.97
C GLN A 160 -14.25 8.48 18.61
N MET A 161 -14.19 7.15 18.65
CA MET A 161 -15.23 6.29 19.22
C MET A 161 -15.38 6.46 20.72
N SER A 162 -14.28 6.74 21.43
CA SER A 162 -14.33 7.01 22.88
C SER A 162 -15.08 8.31 23.19
N PHE A 163 -14.93 9.34 22.36
CA PHE A 163 -15.75 10.56 22.45
C PHE A 163 -17.24 10.29 22.18
N LEU A 164 -17.56 9.30 21.36
CA LEU A 164 -18.93 8.87 21.05
C LEU A 164 -19.51 7.88 22.06
N LYS A 165 -18.75 7.48 23.09
CA LYS A 165 -19.12 6.49 24.12
C LYS A 165 -19.49 5.11 23.56
N GLU A 166 -18.84 4.69 22.47
CA GLU A 166 -18.99 3.35 21.88
C GLU A 166 -18.10 2.31 22.61
N VAL A 167 -18.37 1.01 22.44
CA VAL A 167 -17.68 -0.08 23.16
C VAL A 167 -16.30 -0.36 22.54
N LEU A 168 -15.23 0.05 23.23
CA LEU A 168 -13.87 0.09 22.66
C LEU A 168 -13.10 -1.24 22.73
N LEU A 169 -13.36 -2.09 23.73
CA LEU A 169 -12.46 -3.20 24.08
C LEU A 169 -12.55 -4.39 23.11
N SER A 170 -13.77 -4.74 22.67
CA SER A 170 -14.00 -5.79 21.66
C SER A 170 -13.41 -5.41 20.31
N SER A 171 -13.41 -4.12 19.99
CA SER A 171 -12.95 -3.58 18.72
C SER A 171 -11.43 -3.67 18.62
N LEU A 172 -10.69 -3.30 19.68
CA LEU A 172 -9.23 -3.42 19.76
C LEU A 172 -8.70 -4.85 19.50
N LEU A 173 -9.30 -5.85 20.15
CA LEU A 173 -8.86 -7.23 20.01
C LEU A 173 -9.11 -7.74 18.58
N SER A 174 -10.27 -7.40 18.02
CA SER A 174 -10.61 -7.70 16.63
C SER A 174 -9.59 -7.07 15.67
N PHE A 175 -9.29 -5.77 15.81
CA PHE A 175 -8.30 -5.11 14.96
C PHE A 175 -6.90 -5.74 15.04
N THR A 176 -6.49 -6.16 16.23
CA THR A 176 -5.18 -6.79 16.42
C THR A 176 -5.13 -8.13 15.67
N ILE A 177 -6.19 -8.94 15.78
CA ILE A 177 -6.29 -10.22 15.07
C ILE A 177 -6.26 -10.02 13.56
N ILE A 178 -7.02 -9.06 13.02
CA ILE A 178 -7.07 -8.87 11.55
C ILE A 178 -5.75 -8.36 10.99
N ILE A 179 -5.02 -7.51 11.72
CA ILE A 179 -3.69 -7.05 11.31
C ILE A 179 -2.73 -8.24 11.23
N ILE A 180 -2.68 -9.07 12.27
CA ILE A 180 -1.81 -10.25 12.33
C ILE A 180 -2.19 -11.23 11.22
N PHE A 181 -3.49 -11.54 11.07
CA PHE A 181 -3.98 -12.48 10.09
C PHE A 181 -3.72 -12.01 8.66
N SER A 182 -3.99 -10.73 8.35
CA SER A 182 -3.75 -10.13 7.04
C SER A 182 -2.26 -10.13 6.68
N PHE A 183 -1.39 -9.88 7.67
CA PHE A 183 0.05 -9.97 7.47
C PHE A 183 0.52 -11.41 7.22
N ILE A 184 -0.01 -12.39 7.96
CA ILE A 184 0.28 -13.81 7.73
C ILE A 184 -0.14 -14.21 6.32
N ILE A 185 -1.32 -13.79 5.86
CA ILE A 185 -1.78 -14.03 4.49
C ILE A 185 -0.82 -13.43 3.48
N ALA A 186 -0.36 -12.18 3.68
CA ALA A 186 0.63 -11.55 2.80
C ALA A 186 1.92 -12.36 2.73
N LEU A 187 2.42 -12.88 3.86
CA LEU A 187 3.61 -13.75 3.89
C LEU A 187 3.38 -15.09 3.17
N VAL A 188 2.23 -15.72 3.38
CA VAL A 188 1.87 -16.97 2.71
C VAL A 188 1.79 -16.76 1.20
N TYR A 189 1.16 -15.67 0.76
CA TYR A 189 1.07 -15.30 -0.65
C TYR A 189 2.45 -15.09 -1.28
N LEU A 190 3.34 -14.32 -0.62
CA LEU A 190 4.69 -14.11 -1.11
C LEU A 190 5.50 -15.42 -1.20
N LYS A 191 5.38 -16.30 -0.20
CA LYS A 191 6.01 -17.63 -0.23
C LYS A 191 5.45 -18.51 -1.35
N TYR A 192 4.15 -18.45 -1.61
CA TYR A 192 3.50 -19.20 -2.67
C TYR A 192 4.00 -18.74 -4.05
N ILE A 193 4.08 -17.44 -4.29
CA ILE A 193 4.66 -16.87 -5.51
C ILE A 193 6.11 -17.30 -5.70
N GLU A 194 6.90 -17.24 -4.63
CA GLU A 194 8.30 -17.62 -4.64
C GLU A 194 8.48 -19.11 -4.96
N LYS A 195 7.67 -19.98 -4.34
CA LYS A 195 7.66 -21.43 -4.59
C LYS A 195 7.27 -21.72 -6.05
N THR A 196 6.16 -21.15 -6.51
CA THR A 196 5.67 -21.33 -7.88
C THR A 196 6.70 -20.85 -8.91
N GLY A 197 7.36 -19.71 -8.63
CA GLY A 197 8.45 -19.20 -9.47
C GLY A 197 9.60 -20.19 -9.61
N ARG A 198 10.04 -20.79 -8.49
CA ARG A 198 11.12 -21.78 -8.51
C ARG A 198 10.73 -23.06 -9.25
N GLU A 199 9.50 -23.53 -9.06
CA GLU A 199 9.00 -24.73 -9.73
C GLU A 199 8.87 -24.54 -11.25
N VAL A 200 8.37 -23.38 -11.70
CA VAL A 200 8.11 -23.12 -13.12
C VAL A 200 9.35 -22.59 -13.85
N LEU A 201 10.07 -21.63 -13.26
CA LEU A 201 11.17 -20.90 -13.92
C LEU A 201 12.56 -21.39 -13.49
N GLY A 202 12.67 -22.22 -12.44
CA GLY A 202 13.97 -22.56 -11.83
C GLY A 202 14.59 -21.42 -11.03
N LEU A 203 13.89 -20.29 -10.87
CA LEU A 203 14.38 -19.08 -10.21
C LEU A 203 13.33 -18.47 -9.29
N SER A 204 13.79 -17.68 -8.32
CA SER A 204 12.93 -16.85 -7.50
C SER A 204 12.21 -15.80 -8.36
N SER A 205 10.87 -15.88 -8.39
CA SER A 205 10.00 -14.91 -9.07
C SER A 205 10.13 -13.51 -8.46
N LEU A 206 10.28 -13.41 -7.13
CA LEU A 206 10.45 -12.13 -6.46
C LEU A 206 11.80 -11.48 -6.78
N ILE A 207 12.88 -12.26 -6.87
CA ILE A 207 14.20 -11.75 -7.26
C ILE A 207 14.18 -11.26 -8.72
N LEU A 208 13.53 -12.00 -9.61
CA LEU A 208 13.34 -11.59 -11.01
C LEU A 208 12.52 -10.31 -11.14
N PHE A 209 11.44 -10.21 -10.37
CA PHE A 209 10.61 -8.99 -10.33
C PHE A 209 11.38 -7.78 -9.81
N ARG A 210 12.21 -7.94 -8.77
CA ARG A 210 13.07 -6.87 -8.26
C ARG A 210 14.11 -6.44 -9.28
N GLY A 211 14.75 -7.38 -9.97
CA GLY A 211 15.69 -7.08 -11.05
C GLY A 211 15.06 -6.30 -12.19
N PHE A 212 13.83 -6.69 -12.57
CA PHE A 212 13.06 -5.94 -13.55
C PHE A 212 12.76 -4.52 -13.09
N ILE A 213 12.34 -4.32 -11.84
CA ILE A 213 12.07 -2.99 -11.29
C ILE A 213 13.35 -2.15 -11.23
N GLU A 214 14.47 -2.70 -10.77
CA GLU A 214 15.75 -1.99 -10.69
C GLU A 214 16.22 -1.54 -12.08
N ALA A 215 16.11 -2.42 -13.09
CA ALA A 215 16.46 -2.10 -14.46
C ALA A 215 15.57 -1.00 -15.04
N MET A 216 14.25 -1.11 -14.87
CA MET A 216 13.29 -0.18 -15.50
C MET A 216 13.18 1.17 -14.79
N MET A 217 13.40 1.21 -13.47
CA MET A 217 13.04 2.37 -12.64
C MET A 217 14.22 3.06 -11.97
N MET A 218 15.35 2.38 -11.91
CA MET A 218 16.57 2.88 -11.28
C MET A 218 17.74 2.90 -12.27
N ASP A 219 17.48 2.57 -13.54
CA ASP A 219 18.48 2.44 -14.60
C ASP A 219 19.64 1.49 -14.18
N LYS A 220 19.35 0.47 -13.35
CA LYS A 220 20.31 -0.52 -12.82
C LYS A 220 20.05 -1.90 -13.42
N THR A 221 20.67 -2.21 -14.56
CA THR A 221 20.40 -3.45 -15.32
C THR A 221 21.10 -4.70 -14.80
N GLY A 222 22.17 -4.55 -14.01
CA GLY A 222 23.07 -5.66 -13.67
C GLY A 222 22.42 -6.87 -12.99
N LEU A 223 21.42 -6.67 -12.13
CA LEU A 223 20.71 -7.78 -11.48
C LEU A 223 19.83 -8.54 -12.48
N LEU A 224 19.14 -7.83 -13.38
CA LEU A 224 18.31 -8.43 -14.41
C LEU A 224 19.13 -9.22 -15.43
N GLU A 225 20.22 -8.65 -15.92
CA GLU A 225 21.13 -9.32 -16.87
C GLU A 225 21.69 -10.61 -16.30
N LYS A 226 22.12 -10.59 -15.03
CA LYS A 226 22.61 -11.78 -14.33
C LYS A 226 21.55 -12.87 -14.25
N LEU A 227 20.30 -12.51 -13.94
CA LEU A 227 19.20 -13.47 -13.85
C LEU A 227 18.82 -14.03 -15.21
N LEU A 228 18.71 -13.19 -16.24
CA LEU A 228 18.43 -13.63 -17.60
C LEU A 228 19.52 -14.59 -18.10
N LYS A 229 20.80 -14.30 -17.83
CA LYS A 229 21.89 -15.21 -18.18
C LYS A 229 21.73 -16.60 -17.54
N ILE A 230 21.31 -16.66 -16.28
CA ILE A 230 21.04 -17.94 -15.59
C ILE A 230 19.87 -18.67 -16.26
N VAL A 231 18.80 -17.95 -16.65
CA VAL A 231 17.68 -18.54 -17.40
C VAL A 231 18.13 -19.10 -18.75
N SER A 232 18.93 -18.35 -19.54
CA SER A 232 19.41 -18.83 -20.86
C SER A 232 20.28 -20.08 -20.76
N THR A 233 20.97 -20.28 -19.65
CA THR A 233 21.83 -21.45 -19.46
C THR A 233 21.08 -22.67 -18.94
N THR A 234 19.90 -22.48 -18.33
CA THR A 234 19.15 -23.56 -17.66
C THR A 234 17.95 -24.05 -18.45
N LYS A 235 17.47 -23.25 -19.41
CA LYS A 235 16.47 -23.62 -20.40
C LYS A 235 17.03 -23.19 -21.75
N ASP A 236 16.85 -24.01 -22.79
CA ASP A 236 17.03 -23.62 -24.21
C ASP A 236 16.00 -22.54 -24.57
N ALA A 237 16.10 -21.39 -23.92
CA ALA A 237 15.31 -20.22 -24.16
C ALA A 237 16.19 -19.31 -25.02
N ASP A 238 15.76 -19.08 -26.26
CA ASP A 238 16.31 -18.05 -27.13
C ASP A 238 16.13 -16.68 -26.46
N ILE A 239 17.08 -16.32 -25.60
CA ILE A 239 17.13 -14.96 -25.05
C ILE A 239 17.67 -14.08 -26.15
N ARG A 240 16.76 -13.46 -26.91
CA ARG A 240 17.08 -12.25 -27.65
C ARG A 240 17.35 -11.17 -26.61
N ILE A 241 18.63 -11.02 -26.26
CA ILE A 241 19.12 -9.90 -25.46
C ILE A 241 18.79 -8.65 -26.27
N ILE A 242 17.75 -7.94 -25.85
CA ILE A 242 17.51 -6.58 -26.34
C ILE A 242 18.54 -5.73 -25.61
N ASP A 243 19.64 -5.44 -26.30
CA ASP A 243 20.68 -4.55 -25.80
C ASP A 243 20.08 -3.15 -25.62
N PHE A 244 19.94 -2.71 -24.36
CA PHE A 244 19.41 -1.38 -24.01
C PHE A 244 20.51 -0.32 -24.06
N LYS A 245 21.39 -0.39 -25.06
CA LYS A 245 22.32 0.69 -25.40
C LYS A 245 21.71 1.57 -26.47
N GLY A 246 21.19 2.72 -26.02
CA GLY A 246 20.70 3.82 -26.84
C GLY A 246 20.46 5.04 -25.97
#